data_AF-A0A6G2BHQ8-F1
#
_entry.id   AF-A0A6G2BHQ8-F1
#
_cell.length_a   1.000
_cell.length_b   1.000
_cell.length_c   1.000
_cell.angle_alpha   90.00
_cell.angle_beta   90.00
_cell.angle_gamma   90.00
#
_symmetry.space_group_name_H-M   'P 1'
#
loop_
_entity.id
_entity.type
_entity.pdbx_description
1 polymer ?
#
loop_
_entity_poly.entity_id
_entity_poly.type
_entity_poly.pdbx_seq_one_letter_code
_entity_poly.pdbx_strand_id
1 'polypeptide(L)'
;MTFNPLEHRGIPLDRQIRNWRELDVEPVDPNHTDPYTRCRIITMNGIEVEAIMFSHHFARVCPDMEVKRKLAEVRYTEQQQQKTVNWLLPGLSSVLETTIAYEQVAVDLTAWVARMEPDPYLKQAYQFGVLEDFDHLYRYSNLYEMIEHRKAEKIVDQVTEVIPGRPTKYHHRHPADNVRDPYDKDRANPLSKLHALTIMAAEQQTMNFYMNVGPQYMEPIARQLYQEIGLIEEEHVTHYESLVDPGETWWERLVNHEYNECYLYYSFMQQESDPKVKAIWELHLNMELEHLRIACDLMRRHDGREPEEVLAPELPNVLTFEPNKGYIRELLATQLDLTTLGAGYVREAHERFERMQEQIHGGEAPPSERVIDQHREMFGHEYRLNTEGEHPDPSLREHQRA
;
A
#
# COMPACT_ATOMS: atom_id res chain seq x y z
N MET A 1 9.33 17.28 21.41
CA MET A 1 9.88 18.04 20.27
C MET A 1 9.57 17.21 19.04
N THR A 2 8.89 17.78 18.05
CA THR A 2 8.65 17.15 16.76
C THR A 2 9.98 17.01 16.01
N PHE A 3 10.17 15.93 15.25
CA PHE A 3 11.40 15.69 14.49
C PHE A 3 11.32 16.44 13.15
N ASN A 4 12.35 17.24 12.83
CA ASN A 4 12.46 17.96 11.57
C ASN A 4 13.66 17.41 10.77
N PRO A 5 13.45 16.60 9.71
CA PRO A 5 14.54 15.97 8.97
C PRO A 5 15.46 16.98 8.28
N LEU A 6 14.98 18.21 8.00
CA LEU A 6 15.77 19.26 7.35
C LEU A 6 16.87 19.84 8.26
N GLU A 7 16.77 19.66 9.58
CA GLU A 7 17.75 20.16 10.57
C GLU A 7 18.81 19.13 10.95
N HIS A 8 18.65 17.87 10.54
CA HIS A 8 19.56 16.79 10.90
C HIS A 8 20.58 16.50 9.79
N ARG A 9 21.75 15.99 10.19
CA ARG A 9 22.76 15.50 9.25
C ARG A 9 22.73 13.97 9.27
N GLY A 10 22.57 13.38 8.09
CA GLY A 10 22.67 11.94 7.91
C GLY A 10 24.10 11.41 7.85
N ILE A 11 24.23 10.12 7.59
CA ILE A 11 25.50 9.46 7.32
C ILE A 11 25.96 9.90 5.93
N PRO A 12 27.18 10.45 5.76
CA PRO A 12 27.68 10.84 4.43
C PRO A 12 27.66 9.68 3.43
N LEU A 13 27.28 9.95 2.18
CA LEU A 13 27.06 8.94 1.14
C LEU A 13 28.25 7.99 0.93
N ASP A 14 29.48 8.51 1.04
CA ASP A 14 30.73 7.73 0.94
C ASP A 14 30.96 6.74 2.10
N ARG A 15 30.12 6.80 3.14
CA ARG A 15 30.15 5.96 4.34
C ARG A 15 28.90 5.10 4.49
N GLN A 16 28.02 5.08 3.49
CA GLN A 16 26.74 4.36 3.57
C GLN A 16 26.80 2.93 3.02
N ILE A 17 27.75 2.64 2.12
CA ILE A 17 27.88 1.31 1.51
C ILE A 17 28.09 0.22 2.57
N ARG A 18 27.24 -0.79 2.54
CA ARG A 18 27.27 -1.97 3.39
C ARG A 18 27.93 -3.14 2.68
N ASN A 19 28.69 -3.92 3.43
CA ASN A 19 29.28 -5.16 2.92
C ASN A 19 28.29 -6.33 2.98
N TRP A 20 28.61 -7.45 2.33
CA TRP A 20 27.74 -8.62 2.26
C TRP A 20 27.30 -9.18 3.62
N ARG A 21 28.14 -9.08 4.66
CA ARG A 21 27.78 -9.54 6.00
C ARG A 21 26.76 -8.61 6.67
N GLU A 22 26.83 -7.31 6.41
CA GLU A 22 25.83 -6.35 6.90
C GLU A 22 24.50 -6.47 6.15
N LEU A 23 24.53 -6.85 4.86
CA LEU A 23 23.33 -7.03 4.03
C LEU A 23 22.62 -8.38 4.25
N ASP A 24 23.33 -9.37 4.79
CA ASP A 24 22.79 -10.69 5.14
C ASP A 24 22.03 -10.61 6.46
N VAL A 25 20.86 -9.97 6.42
CA VAL A 25 19.99 -9.81 7.60
C VAL A 25 19.26 -11.09 7.95
N GLU A 26 19.05 -11.30 9.25
CA GLU A 26 18.24 -12.40 9.75
C GLU A 26 16.74 -12.06 9.60
N PRO A 27 15.93 -12.89 8.92
CA PRO A 27 14.50 -12.66 8.81
C PRO A 27 13.78 -12.66 10.15
N VAL A 28 12.61 -12.03 10.19
CA VAL A 28 11.72 -12.06 11.35
C VAL A 28 11.10 -13.46 11.52
N ASP A 29 10.77 -13.87 12.75
CA ASP A 29 10.17 -15.18 13.02
C ASP A 29 8.72 -15.23 12.53
N PRO A 30 8.37 -16.05 11.52
CA PRO A 30 7.01 -16.08 10.98
C PRO A 30 5.92 -16.45 12.00
N ASN A 31 6.27 -17.09 13.13
CA ASN A 31 5.29 -17.53 14.12
C ASN A 31 5.13 -16.59 15.32
N HIS A 32 6.12 -15.73 15.59
CA HIS A 32 6.18 -14.91 16.81
C HIS A 32 6.37 -13.42 16.53
N THR A 33 6.53 -13.03 15.26
CA THR A 33 6.65 -11.62 14.89
C THR A 33 5.31 -10.92 15.03
N ASP A 34 5.35 -9.70 15.55
CA ASP A 34 4.20 -8.80 15.59
C ASP A 34 3.66 -8.60 14.16
N PRO A 35 2.34 -8.79 13.91
CA PRO A 35 1.77 -8.66 12.57
C PRO A 35 2.10 -7.30 11.94
N TYR A 36 2.19 -6.23 12.74
CA TYR A 36 2.54 -4.90 12.25
C TYR A 36 4.02 -4.70 11.98
N THR A 37 4.94 -5.48 12.56
CA THR A 37 6.34 -5.50 12.10
C THR A 37 6.41 -5.98 10.66
N ARG A 38 5.66 -7.03 10.31
CA ARG A 38 5.57 -7.50 8.92
C ARG A 38 4.91 -6.44 8.01
N CYS A 39 3.84 -5.79 8.46
CA CYS A 39 3.22 -4.71 7.69
C CYS A 39 4.20 -3.57 7.39
N ARG A 40 4.97 -3.11 8.39
CA ARG A 40 6.01 -2.08 8.21
C ARG A 40 7.07 -2.50 7.20
N ILE A 41 7.51 -3.76 7.24
CA ILE A 41 8.48 -4.30 6.27
C ILE A 41 7.91 -4.25 4.85
N ILE A 42 6.68 -4.74 4.65
CA ILE A 42 6.00 -4.73 3.34
C ILE A 42 5.80 -3.29 2.84
N THR A 43 5.37 -2.37 3.70
CA THR A 43 5.21 -0.96 3.34
C THR A 43 6.55 -0.33 2.94
N MET A 44 7.59 -0.42 3.78
CA MET A 44 8.89 0.19 3.47
C MET A 44 9.53 -0.38 2.21
N ASN A 45 9.33 -1.67 1.93
CA ASN A 45 9.77 -2.24 0.67
C ASN A 45 9.11 -1.55 -0.54
N GLY A 46 7.82 -1.20 -0.43
CA GLY A 46 7.08 -0.55 -1.51
C GLY A 46 7.56 0.88 -1.75
N ILE A 47 7.82 1.60 -0.66
CA ILE A 47 8.39 2.95 -0.70
C ILE A 47 9.76 2.96 -1.38
N GLU A 48 10.66 2.08 -0.95
CA GLU A 48 12.00 1.95 -1.54
C GLU A 48 11.93 1.55 -3.03
N VAL A 49 11.04 0.63 -3.39
CA VAL A 49 10.85 0.22 -4.79
C VAL A 49 10.35 1.40 -5.63
N GLU A 50 9.39 2.19 -5.14
CA GLU A 50 8.99 3.42 -5.81
C GLU A 50 10.23 4.30 -5.99
N ALA A 51 10.88 4.73 -4.91
CA ALA A 51 11.91 5.76 -4.94
C ALA A 51 13.04 5.41 -5.94
N ILE A 52 13.43 4.13 -5.97
CA ILE A 52 14.39 3.58 -6.94
C ILE A 52 13.88 3.71 -8.38
N MET A 53 12.61 3.38 -8.64
CA MET A 53 11.99 3.51 -9.95
C MET A 53 11.83 4.98 -10.36
N PHE A 54 11.32 5.84 -9.48
CA PHE A 54 11.26 7.28 -9.71
C PHE A 54 12.64 7.84 -10.07
N SER A 55 13.68 7.49 -9.31
CA SER A 55 15.06 7.89 -9.54
C SER A 55 15.56 7.43 -10.93
N HIS A 56 15.18 6.23 -11.37
CA HIS A 56 15.41 5.78 -12.74
C HIS A 56 14.65 6.60 -13.79
N HIS A 57 13.37 6.90 -13.56
CA HIS A 57 12.55 7.72 -14.46
C HIS A 57 13.10 9.14 -14.58
N PHE A 58 13.48 9.75 -13.47
CA PHE A 58 14.10 11.06 -13.46
C PHE A 58 15.42 11.06 -14.23
N ALA A 59 16.27 10.06 -14.00
CA ALA A 59 17.51 9.91 -14.75
C ALA A 59 17.29 9.72 -16.27
N ARG A 60 16.16 9.17 -16.73
CA ARG A 60 15.89 9.03 -18.18
C ARG A 60 15.62 10.38 -18.85
N VAL A 61 15.01 11.32 -18.14
CA VAL A 61 14.62 12.63 -18.66
C VAL A 61 15.59 13.75 -18.29
N CYS A 62 16.48 13.54 -17.32
CA CYS A 62 17.44 14.54 -16.87
C CYS A 62 18.61 14.71 -17.87
N PRO A 63 18.83 15.93 -18.41
CA PRO A 63 19.93 16.20 -19.32
C PRO A 63 21.28 16.39 -18.61
N ASP A 64 21.28 16.71 -17.31
CA ASP A 64 22.48 17.01 -16.55
C ASP A 64 23.19 15.72 -16.10
N MET A 65 24.44 15.55 -16.57
CA MET A 65 25.22 14.36 -16.29
C MET A 65 25.74 14.29 -14.84
N GLU A 66 25.91 15.42 -14.16
CA GLU A 66 26.32 15.43 -12.76
C GLU A 66 25.15 15.00 -11.87
N VAL A 67 23.94 15.50 -12.17
CA VAL A 67 22.71 15.05 -11.50
C VAL A 67 22.52 13.55 -11.69
N LYS A 68 22.65 13.04 -12.91
CA LYS A 68 22.54 11.60 -13.20
C LYS A 68 23.52 10.75 -12.39
N ARG A 69 24.77 11.20 -12.24
CA ARG A 69 25.77 10.52 -11.41
C ARG A 69 25.35 10.52 -9.95
N LYS A 70 24.87 11.67 -9.45
CA LYS A 70 24.40 11.79 -8.07
C LYS A 70 23.21 10.88 -7.79
N LEU A 71 22.19 10.88 -8.65
CA LEU A 71 21.05 9.96 -8.56
C LEU A 71 21.49 8.50 -8.60
N ALA A 72 22.55 8.16 -9.36
CA ALA A 72 23.06 6.80 -9.42
C ALA A 72 23.78 6.35 -8.13
N GLU A 73 24.50 7.27 -7.47
CA GLU A 73 25.16 6.98 -6.18
C GLU A 73 24.12 6.77 -5.06
N VAL A 74 23.12 7.65 -4.98
CA VAL A 74 22.00 7.53 -4.02
C VAL A 74 21.23 6.23 -4.25
N ARG A 75 20.74 6.02 -5.47
CA ARG A 75 19.96 4.83 -5.82
C ARG A 75 20.72 3.51 -5.62
N TYR A 76 22.04 3.48 -5.74
CA TYR A 76 22.79 2.26 -5.43
C TYR A 76 22.71 1.89 -3.95
N THR A 77 22.64 2.91 -3.09
CA THR A 77 22.52 2.77 -1.64
C THR A 77 21.10 2.39 -1.24
N GLU A 78 20.08 3.05 -1.80
CA GLU A 78 18.67 2.65 -1.66
C GLU A 78 18.45 1.21 -2.15
N GLN A 79 19.10 0.82 -3.25
CA GLN A 79 19.06 -0.58 -3.67
C GLN A 79 19.62 -1.52 -2.59
N GLN A 80 20.59 -1.14 -1.76
CA GLN A 80 20.99 -1.96 -0.60
C GLN A 80 19.93 -1.95 0.51
N GLN A 81 19.31 -0.79 0.75
CA GLN A 81 18.26 -0.63 1.76
C GLN A 81 17.04 -1.48 1.42
N GLN A 82 16.51 -1.39 0.20
CA GLN A 82 15.42 -2.22 -0.29
C GLN A 82 15.65 -3.73 -0.07
N LYS A 83 16.86 -4.27 -0.32
CA LYS A 83 17.12 -5.72 -0.12
C LYS A 83 17.13 -6.04 1.35
N THR A 84 17.79 -5.20 2.15
CA THR A 84 17.83 -5.33 3.60
C THR A 84 16.41 -5.35 4.17
N VAL A 85 15.55 -4.41 3.76
CA VAL A 85 14.14 -4.36 4.19
C VAL A 85 13.38 -5.59 3.72
N ASN A 86 13.36 -5.86 2.42
CA ASN A 86 12.57 -6.96 1.86
C ASN A 86 12.97 -8.33 2.41
N TRP A 87 14.27 -8.54 2.67
CA TRP A 87 14.80 -9.83 3.13
C TRP A 87 14.63 -10.04 4.63
N LEU A 88 14.04 -9.08 5.35
CA LEU A 88 13.48 -9.33 6.68
C LEU A 88 12.24 -10.23 6.62
N LEU A 89 11.54 -10.31 5.47
CA LEU A 89 10.44 -11.24 5.30
C LEU A 89 10.95 -12.69 5.17
N PRO A 90 10.37 -13.65 5.91
CA PRO A 90 10.84 -15.03 5.90
C PRO A 90 10.47 -15.74 4.59
N GLY A 91 11.43 -16.44 3.98
CA GLY A 91 11.21 -17.23 2.75
C GLY A 91 10.41 -18.54 2.94
N LEU A 92 9.91 -18.80 4.15
CA LEU A 92 9.04 -19.95 4.45
C LEU A 92 7.57 -19.68 4.12
N SER A 93 7.18 -18.42 3.98
CA SER A 93 5.79 -18.04 3.69
C SER A 93 5.37 -18.52 2.31
N SER A 94 4.18 -19.10 2.22
CA SER A 94 3.56 -19.37 0.92
C SER A 94 3.22 -18.08 0.17
N VAL A 95 2.89 -18.23 -1.11
CA VAL A 95 2.42 -17.10 -1.92
C VAL A 95 1.10 -16.54 -1.37
N LEU A 96 0.17 -17.39 -0.89
CA LEU A 96 -1.08 -16.94 -0.26
C LEU A 96 -0.83 -16.25 1.08
N GLU A 97 0.12 -16.73 1.89
CA GLU A 97 0.49 -16.06 3.14
C GLU A 97 1.02 -14.65 2.87
N THR A 98 1.85 -14.51 1.84
CA THR A 98 2.37 -13.22 1.40
C THR A 98 1.24 -12.33 0.88
N THR A 99 0.35 -12.86 0.05
CA THR A 99 -0.84 -12.14 -0.43
C THR A 99 -1.70 -11.62 0.72
N ILE A 100 -2.08 -12.45 1.68
CA ILE A 100 -2.91 -12.02 2.82
C ILE A 100 -2.18 -10.93 3.64
N ALA A 101 -0.86 -11.00 3.77
CA ALA A 101 -0.09 -9.96 4.44
C ALA A 101 -0.06 -8.63 3.65
N TYR A 102 -0.04 -8.68 2.31
CA TYR A 102 -0.18 -7.51 1.45
C TYR A 102 -1.58 -6.89 1.58
N GLU A 103 -2.63 -7.70 1.53
CA GLU A 103 -4.00 -7.24 1.73
C GLU A 103 -4.21 -6.63 3.13
N GLN A 104 -3.57 -7.20 4.16
CA GLN A 104 -3.57 -6.59 5.50
C GLN A 104 -2.93 -5.20 5.51
N VAL A 105 -1.83 -5.02 4.78
CA VAL A 105 -1.19 -3.70 4.62
C VAL A 105 -2.13 -2.75 3.92
N ALA A 106 -2.71 -3.13 2.78
CA ALA A 106 -3.65 -2.29 2.03
C ALA A 106 -4.82 -1.84 2.92
N VAL A 107 -5.41 -2.75 3.69
CA VAL A 107 -6.48 -2.42 4.65
C VAL A 107 -6.02 -1.45 5.74
N ASP A 108 -5.01 -1.81 6.53
CA ASP A 108 -4.68 -1.04 7.74
C ASP A 108 -3.92 0.25 7.45
N LEU A 109 -3.10 0.28 6.39
CA LEU A 109 -2.42 1.49 5.94
C LEU A 109 -3.41 2.49 5.35
N THR A 110 -4.26 2.05 4.41
CA THR A 110 -5.24 2.93 3.74
C THR A 110 -6.29 3.41 4.73
N ALA A 111 -6.73 2.59 5.69
CA ALA A 111 -7.64 3.02 6.76
C ALA A 111 -7.02 4.12 7.64
N TRP A 112 -5.75 3.98 8.02
CA TRP A 112 -5.06 5.01 8.80
C TRP A 112 -4.93 6.30 8.00
N VAL A 113 -4.50 6.21 6.74
CA VAL A 113 -4.38 7.37 5.84
C VAL A 113 -5.73 8.07 5.68
N ALA A 114 -6.82 7.34 5.43
CA ALA A 114 -8.17 7.90 5.32
C ALA A 114 -8.65 8.61 6.61
N ARG A 115 -8.19 8.17 7.79
CA ARG A 115 -8.51 8.84 9.07
C ARG A 115 -7.73 10.14 9.23
N MET A 116 -6.47 10.17 8.78
CA MET A 116 -5.56 11.29 8.98
C MET A 116 -5.55 12.29 7.82
N GLU A 117 -6.15 11.94 6.68
CA GLU A 117 -6.19 12.78 5.50
C GLU A 117 -6.99 14.08 5.75
N PRO A 118 -6.35 15.26 5.63
CA PRO A 118 -7.02 16.54 5.83
C PRO A 118 -7.92 16.96 4.66
N ASP A 119 -7.65 16.52 3.43
CA ASP A 119 -8.46 16.86 2.26
C ASP A 119 -9.68 15.92 2.15
N PRO A 120 -10.92 16.44 2.18
CA PRO A 120 -12.12 15.59 2.13
C PRO A 120 -12.25 14.75 0.86
N TYR A 121 -11.74 15.23 -0.27
CA TYR A 121 -11.83 14.51 -1.54
C TYR A 121 -10.82 13.35 -1.58
N LEU A 122 -9.56 13.59 -1.20
CA LEU A 122 -8.56 12.53 -1.07
C LEU A 122 -8.98 11.52 -0.01
N LYS A 123 -9.54 11.98 1.11
CA LYS A 123 -10.09 11.11 2.15
C LYS A 123 -11.15 10.15 1.58
N GLN A 124 -12.06 10.65 0.75
CA GLN A 124 -13.08 9.83 0.11
C GLN A 124 -12.45 8.81 -0.87
N ALA A 125 -11.35 9.15 -1.55
CA ALA A 125 -10.59 8.22 -2.38
C ALA A 125 -10.02 7.04 -1.58
N TYR A 126 -9.37 7.32 -0.44
CA TYR A 126 -8.85 6.27 0.44
C TYR A 126 -9.96 5.43 1.08
N GLN A 127 -11.06 6.07 1.52
CA GLN A 127 -12.23 5.36 2.07
C GLN A 127 -12.88 4.42 1.06
N PHE A 128 -12.88 4.81 -0.22
CA PHE A 128 -13.45 3.98 -1.26
C PHE A 128 -12.56 2.75 -1.54
N GLY A 129 -11.26 2.93 -1.75
CA GLY A 129 -10.36 1.81 -2.06
C GLY A 129 -10.18 0.83 -0.90
N VAL A 130 -10.12 1.30 0.35
CA VAL A 130 -9.96 0.39 1.50
C VAL A 130 -11.12 -0.60 1.66
N LEU A 131 -12.33 -0.26 1.18
CA LEU A 131 -13.46 -1.19 1.18
C LEU A 131 -13.30 -2.32 0.15
N GLU A 132 -12.55 -2.06 -0.92
CA GLU A 132 -12.20 -3.03 -1.95
C GLU A 132 -11.11 -3.98 -1.44
N ASP A 133 -10.00 -3.44 -0.93
CA ASP A 133 -8.89 -4.21 -0.32
C ASP A 133 -9.40 -5.11 0.82
N PHE A 134 -10.35 -4.61 1.61
CA PHE A 134 -10.95 -5.37 2.70
C PHE A 134 -11.72 -6.61 2.21
N ASP A 135 -12.37 -6.54 1.04
CA ASP A 135 -13.00 -7.71 0.44
C ASP A 135 -11.97 -8.65 -0.19
N HIS A 136 -10.89 -8.13 -0.76
CA HIS A 136 -9.79 -8.95 -1.29
C HIS A 136 -9.14 -9.79 -0.20
N LEU A 137 -8.87 -9.20 0.97
CA LEU A 137 -8.43 -9.92 2.17
C LEU A 137 -9.39 -11.07 2.50
N TYR A 138 -10.70 -10.83 2.45
CA TYR A 138 -11.72 -11.85 2.68
C TYR A 138 -11.72 -12.96 1.62
N ARG A 139 -11.58 -12.64 0.33
CA ARG A 139 -11.53 -13.63 -0.76
C ARG A 139 -10.28 -14.50 -0.67
N TYR A 140 -9.10 -13.91 -0.50
CA TYR A 140 -7.87 -14.66 -0.39
C TYR A 140 -7.80 -15.50 0.89
N SER A 141 -8.40 -15.03 2.00
CA SER A 141 -8.50 -15.82 3.23
C SER A 141 -9.34 -17.08 3.06
N ASN A 142 -10.44 -17.02 2.31
CA ASN A 142 -11.24 -18.20 1.97
C ASN A 142 -10.46 -19.14 1.02
N LEU A 143 -9.79 -18.60 0.01
CA LEU A 143 -8.92 -19.40 -0.87
C LEU A 143 -7.81 -20.11 -0.08
N TYR A 144 -7.23 -19.43 0.92
CA TYR A 144 -6.18 -19.95 1.79
C TYR A 144 -6.62 -21.13 2.64
N GLU A 145 -7.80 -21.08 3.26
CA GLU A 145 -8.32 -22.24 4.00
C GLU A 145 -8.64 -23.42 3.06
N MET A 146 -9.11 -23.16 1.84
CA MET A 146 -9.36 -24.21 0.84
C MET A 146 -8.08 -24.93 0.39
N ILE A 147 -7.02 -24.17 0.08
CA ILE A 147 -5.80 -24.72 -0.54
C ILE A 147 -4.79 -25.19 0.49
N GLU A 148 -4.58 -24.42 1.55
CA GLU A 148 -3.53 -24.69 2.53
C GLU A 148 -4.06 -25.29 3.82
N HIS A 149 -5.40 -25.36 4.00
CA HIS A 149 -6.03 -25.86 5.22
C HIS A 149 -5.54 -25.15 6.49
N ARG A 150 -5.23 -23.86 6.34
CA ARG A 150 -4.76 -22.96 7.39
C ARG A 150 -5.67 -21.73 7.43
N LYS A 151 -5.72 -21.11 8.61
CA LYS A 151 -6.60 -19.96 8.86
C LYS A 151 -5.84 -18.66 8.75
N ALA A 152 -6.43 -17.67 8.06
CA ALA A 152 -5.82 -16.36 7.89
C ALA A 152 -5.59 -15.61 9.22
N GLU A 153 -6.28 -15.98 10.31
CA GLU A 153 -6.02 -15.48 11.67
C GLU A 153 -4.54 -15.68 12.08
N LYS A 154 -3.83 -16.68 11.55
CA LYS A 154 -2.39 -16.84 11.80
C LYS A 154 -1.52 -15.76 11.15
N ILE A 155 -2.06 -15.08 10.15
CA ILE A 155 -1.40 -14.00 9.41
C ILE A 155 -1.90 -12.68 9.98
N VAL A 156 -3.18 -12.36 9.80
CA VAL A 156 -3.73 -11.06 10.20
C VAL A 156 -3.87 -10.88 11.70
N ASP A 157 -3.63 -11.94 12.47
CA ASP A 157 -3.90 -12.01 13.91
C ASP A 157 -5.35 -11.60 14.19
N GLN A 158 -5.62 -11.04 15.36
CA GLN A 158 -6.91 -10.46 15.71
C GLN A 158 -6.91 -8.94 15.57
N VAL A 159 -5.93 -8.35 14.85
CA VAL A 159 -5.83 -6.89 14.67
C VAL A 159 -6.64 -6.39 13.48
N THR A 160 -6.81 -7.22 12.45
CA THR A 160 -7.61 -6.94 11.25
C THR A 160 -8.71 -8.00 11.12
N GLU A 161 -9.96 -7.58 10.87
CA GLU A 161 -11.06 -8.53 10.65
C GLU A 161 -11.03 -9.11 9.23
N VAL A 162 -11.63 -10.29 9.07
CA VAL A 162 -11.81 -10.96 7.77
C VAL A 162 -13.30 -11.25 7.61
N ILE A 163 -14.02 -10.29 7.07
CA ILE A 163 -15.45 -10.39 6.74
C ILE A 163 -15.69 -9.74 5.38
N PRO A 164 -16.82 -10.01 4.70
CA PRO A 164 -17.08 -9.41 3.39
C PRO A 164 -16.91 -7.88 3.40
N GLY A 165 -16.22 -7.35 2.39
CA GLY A 165 -16.09 -5.92 2.16
C GLY A 165 -17.08 -5.45 1.10
N ARG A 166 -16.71 -4.43 0.32
CA ARG A 166 -17.43 -4.15 -0.92
C ARG A 166 -17.25 -5.37 -1.84
N PRO A 167 -18.31 -6.00 -2.38
CA PRO A 167 -18.11 -7.27 -3.07
C PRO A 167 -17.26 -7.14 -4.34
N THR A 168 -16.18 -7.95 -4.42
CA THR A 168 -15.16 -7.94 -5.50
C THR A 168 -15.76 -7.90 -6.91
N LYS A 169 -16.87 -8.61 -7.14
CA LYS A 169 -17.57 -8.58 -8.44
C LYS A 169 -17.91 -7.16 -8.94
N TYR A 170 -18.19 -6.23 -8.04
CA TYR A 170 -18.56 -4.85 -8.36
C TYR A 170 -17.36 -3.91 -8.56
N HIS A 171 -16.13 -4.39 -8.40
CA HIS A 171 -14.95 -3.52 -8.39
C HIS A 171 -14.62 -3.03 -9.80
N HIS A 172 -14.82 -3.88 -10.80
CA HIS A 172 -14.55 -3.56 -12.20
C HIS A 172 -15.39 -2.39 -12.70
N ARG A 173 -14.74 -1.27 -12.98
CA ARG A 173 -15.33 -0.12 -13.69
C ARG A 173 -14.58 0.21 -14.96
N HIS A 174 -15.18 1.07 -15.77
CA HIS A 174 -14.51 1.54 -16.97
C HIS A 174 -13.23 2.31 -16.54
N PRO A 175 -12.06 2.09 -17.17
CA PRO A 175 -10.79 2.67 -16.69
C PRO A 175 -10.81 4.19 -16.52
N ALA A 176 -11.53 4.92 -17.36
CA ALA A 176 -11.69 6.38 -17.21
C ALA A 176 -12.40 6.81 -15.90
N ASP A 177 -13.18 5.94 -15.28
CA ASP A 177 -13.85 6.20 -13.99
C ASP A 177 -12.97 5.77 -12.80
N ASN A 178 -11.75 5.28 -13.05
CA ASN A 178 -10.69 5.11 -12.03
C ASN A 178 -9.88 6.39 -11.82
N VAL A 179 -9.80 7.26 -12.83
CA VAL A 179 -9.03 8.51 -12.74
C VAL A 179 -9.70 9.49 -11.76
N ARG A 180 -8.89 10.16 -10.95
CA ARG A 180 -9.29 11.19 -9.97
C ARG A 180 -8.80 12.57 -10.35
N ASP A 181 -9.41 13.57 -9.70
CA ASP A 181 -8.90 14.92 -9.75
C ASP A 181 -7.64 15.02 -8.86
N PRO A 182 -6.50 15.50 -9.40
CA PRO A 182 -5.30 15.64 -8.59
C PRO A 182 -5.47 16.72 -7.51
N TYR A 183 -4.71 16.62 -6.42
CA TYR A 183 -4.57 17.75 -5.51
C TYR A 183 -3.90 18.94 -6.22
N ASP A 184 -4.11 20.16 -5.72
CA ASP A 184 -3.40 21.35 -6.19
C ASP A 184 -2.08 21.47 -5.41
N LYS A 185 -0.93 21.30 -6.07
CA LYS A 185 0.39 21.25 -5.44
C LYS A 185 0.76 22.50 -4.63
N ASP A 186 0.20 23.66 -4.98
CA ASP A 186 0.50 24.94 -4.34
C ASP A 186 -0.42 25.20 -3.13
N ARG A 187 -1.48 24.40 -2.96
CA ARG A 187 -2.48 24.56 -1.90
C ARG A 187 -2.66 23.33 -1.02
N ALA A 188 -2.25 22.16 -1.50
CA ALA A 188 -2.38 20.90 -0.78
C ALA A 188 -1.61 20.94 0.53
N ASN A 189 -2.18 20.32 1.56
CA ASN A 189 -1.44 20.09 2.78
C ASN A 189 -0.26 19.15 2.46
N PRO A 190 0.98 19.45 2.91
CA PRO A 190 2.11 18.55 2.70
C PRO A 190 1.83 17.09 3.12
N LEU A 191 1.03 16.87 4.17
CA LEU A 191 0.64 15.53 4.59
C LEU A 191 -0.16 14.78 3.51
N SER A 192 -1.04 15.47 2.77
CA SER A 192 -1.79 14.88 1.67
C SER A 192 -0.88 14.38 0.54
N LYS A 193 0.24 15.07 0.28
CA LYS A 193 1.26 14.63 -0.69
C LYS A 193 1.94 13.34 -0.23
N LEU A 194 2.31 13.26 1.06
CA LEU A 194 2.90 12.07 1.65
C LEU A 194 1.93 10.88 1.66
N HIS A 195 0.65 11.11 1.96
CA HIS A 195 -0.38 10.09 1.89
C HIS A 195 -0.54 9.54 0.48
N ALA A 196 -0.67 10.42 -0.52
CA ALA A 196 -0.83 10.00 -1.91
C ALA A 196 0.37 9.17 -2.37
N LEU A 197 1.59 9.64 -2.10
CA LEU A 197 2.81 8.91 -2.44
C LEU A 197 2.93 7.56 -1.71
N THR A 198 2.59 7.52 -0.42
CA THR A 198 2.65 6.30 0.40
C THR A 198 1.68 5.23 -0.08
N ILE A 199 0.42 5.59 -0.32
CA ILE A 199 -0.59 4.64 -0.80
C ILE A 199 -0.29 4.20 -2.23
N MET A 200 0.03 5.13 -3.13
CA MET A 200 0.41 4.80 -4.51
C MET A 200 1.58 3.79 -4.55
N ALA A 201 2.63 4.00 -3.75
CA ALA A 201 3.77 3.11 -3.69
C ALA A 201 3.41 1.71 -3.12
N ALA A 202 2.58 1.65 -2.08
CA ALA A 202 2.12 0.39 -1.49
C ALA A 202 1.28 -0.41 -2.48
N GLU A 203 0.31 0.21 -3.14
CA GLU A 203 -0.58 -0.41 -4.12
C GLU A 203 0.18 -0.87 -5.38
N GLN A 204 1.11 -0.04 -5.87
CA GLN A 204 1.96 -0.42 -6.99
C GLN A 204 2.80 -1.67 -6.67
N GLN A 205 3.24 -1.84 -5.42
CA GLN A 205 3.93 -3.05 -4.99
C GLN A 205 3.01 -4.28 -5.03
N THR A 206 1.77 -4.17 -4.55
CA THR A 206 0.76 -5.25 -4.58
C THR A 206 0.46 -5.67 -6.01
N MET A 207 0.18 -4.70 -6.88
CA MET A 207 -0.03 -4.93 -8.31
C MET A 207 1.16 -5.67 -8.95
N ASN A 208 2.39 -5.18 -8.74
CA ASN A 208 3.60 -5.80 -9.27
C ASN A 208 3.79 -7.25 -8.77
N PHE A 209 3.41 -7.54 -7.53
CA PHE A 209 3.43 -8.89 -6.99
C PHE A 209 2.42 -9.79 -7.73
N TYR A 210 1.17 -9.34 -7.88
CA TYR A 210 0.09 -10.11 -8.55
C TYR A 210 0.36 -10.38 -10.02
N MET A 211 1.03 -9.45 -10.72
CA MET A 211 1.49 -9.66 -12.10
C MET A 211 2.39 -10.89 -12.28
N ASN A 212 3.03 -11.38 -11.22
CA ASN A 212 4.04 -12.43 -11.30
C ASN A 212 3.65 -13.74 -10.59
N VAL A 213 2.76 -13.69 -9.59
CA VAL A 213 2.50 -14.87 -8.74
C VAL A 213 1.30 -15.72 -9.16
N GLY A 214 0.28 -15.13 -9.80
CA GLY A 214 -0.87 -15.88 -10.29
C GLY A 214 -0.51 -17.10 -11.15
N PRO A 215 0.46 -17.01 -12.08
CA PRO A 215 0.91 -18.14 -12.88
C PRO A 215 1.60 -19.28 -12.12
N GLN A 216 1.99 -19.10 -10.85
CA GLN A 216 2.74 -20.08 -10.06
C GLN A 216 1.84 -21.19 -9.47
N TYR A 217 0.52 -20.97 -9.38
CA TYR A 217 -0.41 -21.96 -8.85
C TYR A 217 -0.77 -23.04 -9.86
N MET A 218 -0.96 -24.26 -9.35
CA MET A 218 -1.50 -25.40 -10.10
C MET A 218 -3.03 -25.38 -10.09
N GLU A 219 -3.63 -24.93 -8.99
CA GLU A 219 -5.06 -24.87 -8.75
C GLU A 219 -5.71 -23.81 -9.63
N PRO A 220 -6.62 -24.19 -10.56
CA PRO A 220 -7.26 -23.22 -11.45
C PRO A 220 -8.01 -22.11 -10.73
N ILE A 221 -8.61 -22.41 -9.58
CA ILE A 221 -9.38 -21.43 -8.79
C ILE A 221 -8.48 -20.33 -8.23
N ALA A 222 -7.27 -20.66 -7.77
CA ALA A 222 -6.29 -19.66 -7.32
C ALA A 222 -5.84 -18.78 -8.49
N ARG A 223 -5.44 -19.40 -9.61
CA ARG A 223 -5.02 -18.67 -10.82
C ARG A 223 -6.09 -17.68 -11.29
N GLN A 224 -7.35 -18.08 -11.22
CA GLN A 224 -8.49 -17.26 -11.62
C GLN A 224 -8.76 -16.11 -10.64
N LEU A 225 -8.64 -16.33 -9.33
CA LEU A 225 -8.78 -15.26 -8.35
C LEU A 225 -7.69 -14.19 -8.53
N TYR A 226 -6.42 -14.60 -8.69
CA TYR A 226 -5.32 -13.67 -8.99
C TYR A 226 -5.49 -12.93 -10.33
N GLN A 227 -6.17 -13.53 -11.32
CA GLN A 227 -6.47 -12.83 -12.57
C GLN A 227 -7.51 -11.73 -12.38
N GLU A 228 -8.56 -11.98 -11.60
CA GLU A 228 -9.61 -11.00 -11.33
C GLU A 228 -9.09 -9.87 -10.46
N ILE A 229 -8.54 -10.20 -9.28
CA ILE A 229 -8.07 -9.20 -8.32
C ILE A 229 -6.83 -8.48 -8.87
N GLY A 230 -5.91 -9.18 -9.55
CA GLY A 230 -4.77 -8.54 -10.22
C GLY A 230 -5.16 -7.50 -11.28
N LEU A 231 -6.34 -7.62 -11.91
CA LEU A 231 -6.87 -6.58 -12.78
C LEU A 231 -7.42 -5.37 -11.99
N ILE A 232 -7.97 -5.62 -10.80
CA ILE A 232 -8.46 -4.57 -9.89
C ILE A 232 -7.28 -3.79 -9.27
N GLU A 233 -6.15 -4.42 -9.00
CA GLU A 233 -4.97 -3.69 -8.50
C GLU A 233 -4.46 -2.63 -9.48
N GLU A 234 -4.58 -2.87 -10.79
CA GLU A 234 -4.31 -1.84 -11.81
C GLU A 234 -5.30 -0.67 -11.71
N GLU A 235 -6.56 -0.96 -11.38
CA GLU A 235 -7.58 0.06 -11.12
C GLU A 235 -7.26 0.89 -9.88
N HIS A 236 -6.74 0.26 -8.81
CA HIS A 236 -6.27 0.94 -7.60
C HIS A 236 -5.05 1.83 -7.88
N VAL A 237 -4.06 1.33 -8.61
CA VAL A 237 -2.88 2.13 -8.98
C VAL A 237 -3.30 3.35 -9.82
N THR A 238 -4.15 3.16 -10.84
CA THR A 238 -4.72 4.28 -11.62
C THR A 238 -5.44 5.30 -10.73
N HIS A 239 -6.20 4.81 -9.74
CA HIS A 239 -6.92 5.65 -8.79
C HIS A 239 -5.93 6.52 -8.00
N TYR A 240 -4.98 5.91 -7.31
CA TYR A 240 -4.11 6.65 -6.38
C TYR A 240 -3.03 7.48 -7.08
N GLU A 241 -2.46 7.00 -8.19
CA GLU A 241 -1.45 7.77 -8.93
C GLU A 241 -2.02 9.09 -9.49
N SER A 242 -3.30 9.07 -9.87
CA SER A 242 -3.98 10.25 -10.43
C SER A 242 -4.28 11.33 -9.39
N LEU A 243 -4.16 11.03 -8.10
CA LEU A 243 -4.25 12.04 -7.03
C LEU A 243 -3.03 12.97 -7.02
N VAL A 244 -1.87 12.51 -7.53
CA VAL A 244 -0.62 13.28 -7.55
C VAL A 244 -0.70 14.38 -8.61
N ASP A 245 -0.38 15.62 -8.21
CA ASP A 245 -0.45 16.76 -9.13
C ASP A 245 0.55 16.62 -10.31
N PRO A 246 0.06 16.63 -11.57
CA PRO A 246 0.91 16.51 -12.75
C PRO A 246 1.81 17.74 -12.99
N GLY A 247 1.54 18.86 -12.34
CA GLY A 247 2.31 20.10 -12.36
C GLY A 247 3.52 20.10 -11.42
N GLU A 248 3.70 19.08 -10.58
CA GLU A 248 4.92 18.96 -9.76
C GLU A 248 6.16 18.77 -10.63
N THR A 249 7.19 19.58 -10.39
CA THR A 249 8.48 19.44 -11.07
C THR A 249 9.17 18.15 -10.62
N TRP A 250 10.11 17.65 -11.42
CA TRP A 250 10.94 16.50 -11.02
C TRP A 250 11.74 16.77 -9.73
N TRP A 251 12.02 18.03 -9.40
CA TRP A 251 12.71 18.41 -8.18
C TRP A 251 11.77 18.39 -6.97
N GLU A 252 10.54 18.89 -7.12
CA GLU A 252 9.49 18.76 -6.09
C GLU A 252 9.24 17.29 -5.77
N ARG A 253 9.09 16.47 -6.81
CA ARG A 253 8.91 15.02 -6.67
C ARG A 253 10.11 14.39 -5.97
N LEU A 254 11.34 14.64 -6.41
CA LEU A 254 12.54 14.08 -5.78
C LEU A 254 12.57 14.39 -4.28
N VAL A 255 12.37 15.65 -3.90
CA VAL A 255 12.38 16.05 -2.49
C VAL A 255 11.24 15.41 -1.69
N ASN A 256 10.04 15.25 -2.29
CA ASN A 256 8.93 14.56 -1.64
C ASN A 256 9.20 13.07 -1.38
N HIS A 257 9.89 12.36 -2.29
CA HIS A 257 10.21 10.93 -2.11
C HIS A 257 11.14 10.72 -0.92
N GLU A 258 12.25 11.46 -0.92
CA GLU A 258 13.30 11.42 0.10
C GLU A 258 12.76 11.85 1.49
N TYR A 259 11.85 12.82 1.49
CA TYR A 259 11.17 13.25 2.71
C TYR A 259 10.18 12.19 3.21
N ASN A 260 9.47 11.51 2.30
CA ASN A 260 8.54 10.44 2.65
C ASN A 260 9.27 9.23 3.25
N GLU A 261 10.44 8.88 2.73
CA GLU A 261 11.31 7.84 3.31
C GLU A 261 11.75 8.21 4.72
N CYS A 262 12.23 9.45 4.93
CA CYS A 262 12.53 9.96 6.27
C CYS A 262 11.31 9.89 7.21
N TYR A 263 10.14 10.31 6.74
CA TYR A 263 8.89 10.30 7.51
C TYR A 263 8.50 8.89 7.96
N LEU A 264 8.55 7.91 7.05
CA LEU A 264 8.11 6.55 7.32
C LEU A 264 9.14 5.76 8.14
N TYR A 265 10.43 5.87 7.85
CA TYR A 265 11.48 5.27 8.69
C TYR A 265 11.42 5.81 10.12
N TYR A 266 11.24 7.13 10.29
CA TYR A 266 11.05 7.71 11.62
C TYR A 266 9.78 7.18 12.29
N SER A 267 8.65 7.17 11.58
CA SER A 267 7.36 6.70 12.10
C SER A 267 7.43 5.26 12.60
N PHE A 268 8.05 4.37 11.82
CA PHE A 268 8.18 2.96 12.14
C PHE A 268 9.24 2.69 13.21
N MET A 269 10.36 3.41 13.21
CA MET A 269 11.36 3.33 14.29
C MET A 269 10.75 3.67 15.67
N GLN A 270 9.83 4.64 15.74
CA GLN A 270 9.16 5.02 17.00
C GLN A 270 8.30 3.89 17.58
N GLN A 271 7.83 2.95 16.76
CA GLN A 271 6.81 1.97 17.14
C GLN A 271 7.27 0.52 17.03
N GLU A 272 8.41 0.27 16.38
CA GLU A 272 8.90 -1.09 16.13
C GLU A 272 9.23 -1.82 17.44
N SER A 273 8.63 -3.00 17.59
CA SER A 273 8.72 -3.84 18.78
C SER A 273 9.90 -4.81 18.69
N ASP A 274 10.31 -5.24 17.48
CA ASP A 274 11.50 -6.06 17.28
C ASP A 274 12.77 -5.18 17.29
N PRO A 275 13.68 -5.35 18.28
CA PRO A 275 14.88 -4.52 18.39
C PRO A 275 15.83 -4.63 17.19
N LYS A 276 15.86 -5.78 16.49
CA LYS A 276 16.70 -5.99 15.31
C LYS A 276 16.17 -5.20 14.12
N VAL A 277 14.86 -5.26 13.90
CA VAL A 277 14.19 -4.51 12.82
C VAL A 277 14.25 -3.00 13.12
N LYS A 278 14.05 -2.60 14.37
CA LYS A 278 14.15 -1.20 14.79
C LYS A 278 15.53 -0.60 14.50
N ALA A 279 16.60 -1.36 14.71
CA ALA A 279 17.96 -0.90 14.42
C ALA A 279 18.18 -0.67 12.91
N ILE A 280 17.50 -1.42 12.04
CA ILE A 280 17.51 -1.21 10.59
C ILE A 280 16.77 0.08 10.25
N TRP A 281 15.58 0.31 10.82
CA TRP A 281 14.84 1.57 10.65
C TRP A 281 15.66 2.78 11.08
N GLU A 282 16.33 2.72 12.23
CA GLU A 282 17.20 3.79 12.71
C GLU A 282 18.40 4.03 11.77
N LEU A 283 19.05 2.95 11.30
CA LEU A 283 20.17 3.06 10.36
C LEU A 283 19.74 3.71 9.04
N HIS A 284 18.62 3.23 8.47
CA HIS A 284 18.13 3.72 7.19
C HIS A 284 17.62 5.16 7.30
N LEU A 285 16.91 5.54 8.38
CA LEU A 285 16.59 6.95 8.64
C LEU A 285 17.84 7.83 8.60
N ASN A 286 18.92 7.41 9.26
CA ASN A 286 20.17 8.17 9.26
C ASN A 286 20.83 8.24 7.87
N MET A 287 20.59 7.27 6.99
CA MET A 287 21.05 7.28 5.59
C MET A 287 20.20 8.24 4.75
N GLU A 288 18.87 8.15 4.88
CA GLU A 288 17.91 8.99 4.16
C GLU A 288 18.03 10.47 4.48
N LEU A 289 18.40 10.83 5.70
CA LEU A 289 18.66 12.23 6.06
C LEU A 289 19.75 12.87 5.17
N GLU A 290 20.73 12.10 4.70
CA GLU A 290 21.72 12.60 3.75
C GLU A 290 21.19 12.62 2.31
N HIS A 291 20.34 11.66 1.93
CA HIS A 291 19.71 11.63 0.60
C HIS A 291 18.74 12.80 0.42
N LEU A 292 17.88 13.07 1.40
CA LEU A 292 17.04 14.26 1.47
C LEU A 292 17.86 15.54 1.36
N ARG A 293 18.98 15.64 2.09
CA ARG A 293 19.87 16.81 2.00
C ARG A 293 20.42 17.00 0.58
N ILE A 294 20.80 15.92 -0.09
CA ILE A 294 21.26 15.93 -1.49
C ILE A 294 20.14 16.39 -2.43
N ALA A 295 18.92 15.88 -2.26
CA ALA A 295 17.76 16.26 -3.05
C ALA A 295 17.41 17.75 -2.86
N CYS A 296 17.41 18.23 -1.62
CA CYS A 296 17.24 19.65 -1.30
C CYS A 296 18.30 20.53 -1.98
N ASP A 297 19.58 20.13 -1.94
CA ASP A 297 20.66 20.86 -2.62
C ASP A 297 20.52 20.85 -4.15
N LEU A 298 19.98 19.78 -4.72
CA LEU A 298 19.66 19.71 -6.15
C LEU A 298 18.50 20.64 -6.50
N MET A 299 17.43 20.64 -5.71
CA MET A 299 16.29 21.55 -5.88
C MET A 299 16.73 23.01 -5.82
N ARG A 300 17.49 23.43 -4.80
CA ARG A 300 18.01 24.81 -4.71
C ARG A 300 18.81 25.23 -5.94
N ARG A 301 19.62 24.32 -6.49
CA ARG A 301 20.48 24.59 -7.65
C ARG A 301 19.74 24.66 -8.97
N HIS A 302 18.75 23.79 -9.18
CA HIS A 302 18.13 23.61 -10.49
C HIS A 302 16.70 24.14 -10.59
N ASP A 303 15.98 24.21 -9.47
CA ASP A 303 14.63 24.75 -9.37
C ASP A 303 14.64 26.19 -8.83
N GLY A 304 15.61 26.54 -7.99
CA GLY A 304 15.82 27.89 -7.46
C GLY A 304 14.95 28.28 -6.27
N ARG A 305 14.08 27.36 -5.82
CA ARG A 305 13.26 27.48 -4.60
C ARG A 305 13.90 26.78 -3.42
N GLU A 306 13.49 27.16 -2.21
CA GLU A 306 13.86 26.47 -0.99
C GLU A 306 12.95 25.23 -0.76
N PRO A 307 13.48 24.09 -0.29
CA PRO A 307 12.71 22.88 -0.02
C PRO A 307 11.51 23.09 0.93
N GLU A 308 11.66 24.00 1.89
CA GLU A 308 10.63 24.41 2.85
C GLU A 308 9.39 25.03 2.19
N GLU A 309 9.48 25.44 0.92
CA GLU A 309 8.32 25.91 0.14
C GLU A 309 7.44 24.76 -0.35
N VAL A 310 7.95 23.52 -0.34
CA VAL A 310 7.27 22.33 -0.89
C VAL A 310 6.95 21.33 0.21
N LEU A 311 7.87 21.17 1.16
CA LEU A 311 7.79 20.21 2.26
C LEU A 311 7.10 20.80 3.49
N ALA A 312 6.63 19.90 4.35
CA ALA A 312 6.30 20.29 5.71
C ALA A 312 7.59 20.73 6.44
N PRO A 313 7.56 21.84 7.21
CA PRO A 313 8.73 22.29 7.98
C PRO A 313 9.06 21.36 9.16
N GLU A 314 8.13 20.51 9.59
CA GLU A 314 8.34 19.46 10.59
C GLU A 314 7.61 18.20 10.14
N LEU A 315 8.06 17.00 10.57
CA LEU A 315 7.29 15.79 10.28
C LEU A 315 5.87 15.92 10.85
N PRO A 316 4.84 15.54 10.08
CA PRO A 316 3.50 15.34 10.61
C PRO A 316 3.46 14.28 11.72
N ASN A 317 2.29 14.08 12.32
CA ASN A 317 2.08 12.98 13.27
C ASN A 317 2.55 11.66 12.65
N VAL A 318 3.32 10.87 13.41
CA VAL A 318 3.89 9.60 12.93
C VAL A 318 2.80 8.66 12.41
N LEU A 319 3.09 7.98 11.30
CA LEU A 319 2.23 6.93 10.77
C LEU A 319 2.21 5.72 11.70
N THR A 320 1.03 5.29 12.13
CA THR A 320 0.87 4.16 13.07
C THR A 320 0.09 3.03 12.44
N PHE A 321 0.66 1.83 12.42
CA PHE A 321 -0.14 0.62 12.24
C PHE A 321 -0.87 0.32 13.56
N GLU A 322 -2.19 0.36 13.51
CA GLU A 322 -3.09 0.12 14.64
C GLU A 322 -4.41 -0.49 14.16
N PRO A 323 -5.17 -1.20 15.02
CA PRO A 323 -6.44 -1.78 14.60
C PRO A 323 -7.44 -0.72 14.13
N ASN A 324 -7.92 -0.83 12.89
CA ASN A 324 -8.88 0.10 12.29
C ASN A 324 -10.33 -0.40 12.28
N LYS A 325 -10.64 -1.49 12.99
CA LYS A 325 -11.92 -2.22 12.88
C LYS A 325 -13.16 -1.32 12.98
N GLY A 326 -13.23 -0.46 14.00
CA GLY A 326 -14.37 0.43 14.20
C GLY A 326 -14.61 1.37 13.01
N TYR A 327 -13.52 1.90 12.44
CA TYR A 327 -13.58 2.79 11.28
C TYR A 327 -14.00 2.03 10.02
N ILE A 328 -13.40 0.87 9.74
CA ILE A 328 -13.80 0.03 8.60
C ILE A 328 -15.27 -0.37 8.70
N ARG A 329 -15.74 -0.77 9.90
CA ARG A 329 -17.15 -1.14 10.10
C ARG A 329 -18.12 0.03 9.89
N GLU A 330 -17.72 1.26 10.22
CA GLU A 330 -18.50 2.46 9.88
C GLU A 330 -18.59 2.64 8.36
N LEU A 331 -17.48 2.46 7.63
CA LEU A 331 -17.47 2.53 6.17
C LEU A 331 -18.35 1.42 5.55
N LEU A 332 -18.25 0.19 6.05
CA LEU A 332 -19.10 -0.92 5.62
C LEU A 332 -20.59 -0.60 5.86
N ALA A 333 -20.93 0.06 6.96
CA ALA A 333 -22.32 0.43 7.25
C ALA A 333 -22.87 1.54 6.34
N THR A 334 -22.01 2.33 5.70
CA THR A 334 -22.41 3.61 5.09
C THR A 334 -22.05 3.76 3.61
N GLN A 335 -21.10 2.98 3.08
CA GLN A 335 -20.47 3.24 1.78
C GLN A 335 -20.34 2.00 0.87
N LEU A 336 -20.85 0.82 1.25
CA LEU A 336 -20.74 -0.42 0.45
C LEU A 336 -21.32 -0.32 -0.97
N ASP A 337 -22.34 0.51 -1.16
CA ASP A 337 -23.08 0.73 -2.40
C ASP A 337 -22.45 1.81 -3.30
N LEU A 338 -21.28 2.38 -2.92
CA LEU A 338 -20.58 3.33 -3.78
C LEU A 338 -19.94 2.64 -5.00
N THR A 339 -19.95 3.36 -6.11
CA THR A 339 -19.13 3.14 -7.31
C THR A 339 -18.65 4.51 -7.82
N THR A 340 -17.89 4.56 -8.91
CA THR A 340 -17.30 5.80 -9.42
C THR A 340 -17.81 6.15 -10.81
N LEU A 341 -17.96 7.45 -11.07
CA LEU A 341 -18.30 8.00 -12.39
C LEU A 341 -17.46 9.26 -12.64
N GLY A 342 -16.55 9.18 -13.62
CA GLY A 342 -15.46 10.14 -13.74
C GLY A 342 -14.64 10.19 -12.45
N ALA A 343 -14.38 11.39 -11.95
CA ALA A 343 -13.64 11.63 -10.70
C ALA A 343 -14.51 11.54 -9.43
N GLY A 344 -15.83 11.32 -9.56
CA GLY A 344 -16.78 11.35 -8.45
C GLY A 344 -17.26 9.96 -7.99
N TYR A 345 -18.00 9.95 -6.88
CA TYR A 345 -18.58 8.76 -6.26
C TYR A 345 -20.11 8.81 -6.33
N VAL A 346 -20.73 7.71 -6.72
CA VAL A 346 -22.18 7.58 -6.91
C VAL A 346 -22.69 6.27 -6.32
N ARG A 347 -23.95 6.22 -5.90
CA ARG A 347 -24.58 5.00 -5.35
C ARG A 347 -25.39 4.21 -6.38
N GLU A 348 -25.94 4.92 -7.36
CA GLU A 348 -26.73 4.29 -8.41
C GLU A 348 -25.81 3.79 -9.53
N ALA A 349 -25.99 2.51 -9.90
CA ALA A 349 -25.32 1.94 -11.05
C ALA A 349 -25.71 2.72 -12.31
N HIS A 350 -24.70 3.27 -12.99
CA HIS A 350 -24.90 3.99 -14.26
C HIS A 350 -24.60 3.07 -15.45
N GLU A 351 -25.16 3.43 -16.61
CA GLU A 351 -25.11 2.60 -17.84
C GLU A 351 -23.68 2.12 -18.20
N ARG A 352 -22.67 2.97 -18.00
CA ARG A 352 -21.27 2.61 -18.27
C ARG A 352 -20.75 1.54 -17.30
N PHE A 353 -21.10 1.61 -16.02
CA PHE A 353 -20.74 0.61 -15.01
C PHE A 353 -21.46 -0.71 -15.29
N GLU A 354 -22.77 -0.67 -15.53
CA GLU A 354 -23.56 -1.87 -15.88
C GLU A 354 -22.99 -2.58 -17.12
N ARG A 355 -22.66 -1.82 -18.16
CA ARG A 355 -22.03 -2.35 -19.38
C ARG A 355 -20.68 -2.99 -19.12
N MET A 356 -19.85 -2.37 -18.26
CA MET A 356 -18.55 -2.94 -17.88
C MET A 356 -18.74 -4.28 -17.15
N GLN A 357 -19.66 -4.31 -16.18
CA GLN A 357 -19.99 -5.50 -15.40
C GLN A 357 -20.51 -6.64 -16.30
N GLU A 358 -21.44 -6.34 -17.22
CA GLU A 358 -21.93 -7.33 -18.19
C GLU A 358 -20.81 -7.88 -19.09
N GLN A 359 -19.92 -7.01 -19.56
CA GLN A 359 -18.85 -7.38 -20.48
C GLN A 359 -17.76 -8.22 -19.79
N ILE A 360 -17.30 -7.81 -18.61
CA ILE A 360 -16.17 -8.47 -17.93
C ILE A 360 -16.59 -9.83 -17.36
N HIS A 361 -17.82 -9.95 -16.86
CA HIS A 361 -18.34 -11.19 -16.25
C HIS A 361 -18.93 -12.15 -17.28
N GLY A 362 -19.34 -11.66 -18.46
CA GLY A 362 -19.86 -12.52 -19.54
C GLY A 362 -21.12 -13.32 -19.17
N GLY A 363 -21.87 -12.86 -18.16
CA GLY A 363 -23.05 -13.57 -17.62
C GLY A 363 -22.73 -14.71 -16.67
N GLU A 364 -21.47 -14.91 -16.29
CA GLU A 364 -21.03 -15.91 -15.31
C GLU A 364 -20.67 -15.26 -13.96
N ALA A 365 -20.65 -16.07 -12.90
CA ALA A 365 -20.16 -15.60 -11.60
C ALA A 365 -18.61 -15.49 -11.65
N PRO A 366 -18.03 -14.35 -11.23
CA PRO A 366 -16.59 -14.17 -11.27
C PRO A 366 -15.85 -15.12 -10.30
N PRO A 367 -14.53 -15.31 -10.49
CA PRO A 367 -13.70 -16.14 -9.61
C PRO A 367 -13.90 -15.87 -8.10
N SER A 368 -14.00 -14.61 -7.70
CA SER A 368 -14.19 -14.15 -6.32
C SER A 368 -15.46 -14.69 -5.66
N GLU A 369 -16.56 -14.77 -6.40
CA GLU A 369 -17.81 -15.37 -5.93
C GLU A 369 -17.71 -16.90 -5.93
N ARG A 370 -17.06 -17.49 -6.93
CA ARG A 370 -16.85 -18.95 -7.01
C ARG A 370 -15.97 -19.48 -5.88
N VAL A 371 -14.98 -18.73 -5.42
CA VAL A 371 -14.16 -19.08 -4.24
C VAL A 371 -15.04 -19.24 -3.01
N ILE A 372 -15.95 -18.28 -2.79
CA ILE A 372 -16.85 -18.30 -1.63
C ILE A 372 -17.86 -19.46 -1.74
N ASP A 373 -18.43 -19.70 -2.93
CA ASP A 373 -19.34 -20.82 -3.14
C ASP A 373 -18.66 -22.18 -2.95
N GLN A 374 -17.45 -22.36 -3.45
CA GLN A 374 -16.66 -23.59 -3.23
C GLN A 374 -16.28 -23.76 -1.76
N HIS A 375 -15.93 -22.68 -1.07
CA HIS A 375 -15.66 -22.73 0.37
C HIS A 375 -16.89 -23.22 1.13
N ARG A 376 -18.07 -22.67 0.84
CA ARG A 376 -19.35 -23.11 1.44
C ARG A 376 -19.65 -24.57 1.12
N GLU A 377 -19.34 -25.05 -0.08
CA GLU A 377 -19.52 -26.46 -0.45
C GLU A 377 -18.58 -27.38 0.34
N MET A 378 -17.31 -26.98 0.51
CA MET A 378 -16.29 -27.78 1.20
C MET A 378 -16.46 -27.79 2.71
N PHE A 379 -16.78 -26.65 3.32
CA PHE A 379 -16.74 -26.46 4.77
C PHE A 379 -18.13 -26.21 5.39
N GLY A 380 -19.17 -26.05 4.58
CA GLY A 380 -20.54 -25.76 5.04
C GLY A 380 -20.79 -24.30 5.44
N HIS A 381 -19.75 -23.46 5.39
CA HIS A 381 -19.75 -22.05 5.75
C HIS A 381 -18.61 -21.31 5.00
N GLU A 382 -18.48 -20.02 5.20
CA GLU A 382 -17.36 -19.20 4.69
C GLU A 382 -16.35 -18.96 5.81
N TYR A 383 -15.07 -18.88 5.48
CA TYR A 383 -14.10 -18.42 6.45
C TYR A 383 -14.36 -16.96 6.80
N ARG A 384 -14.57 -16.68 8.09
CA ARG A 384 -14.74 -15.34 8.65
C ARG A 384 -13.99 -15.20 9.98
N LEU A 385 -13.28 -14.09 10.14
CA LEU A 385 -12.74 -13.63 11.42
C LEU A 385 -13.47 -12.35 11.82
N ASN A 386 -14.50 -12.50 12.64
CA ASN A 386 -15.40 -11.42 13.01
C ASN A 386 -15.38 -11.20 14.53
N THR A 387 -14.53 -10.29 14.97
CA THR A 387 -14.21 -10.05 16.39
C THR A 387 -15.11 -9.00 17.04
N GLU A 388 -15.70 -8.08 16.28
CA GLU A 388 -16.49 -6.94 16.76
C GLU A 388 -18.01 -7.12 16.55
N GLY A 389 -18.49 -8.36 16.48
CA GLY A 389 -19.92 -8.71 16.38
C GLY A 389 -20.44 -8.81 14.94
N GLU A 390 -21.76 -8.97 14.73
CA GLU A 390 -22.33 -9.24 13.39
C GLU A 390 -21.99 -8.19 12.33
N HIS A 391 -21.80 -8.62 11.07
CA HIS A 391 -21.51 -7.74 9.94
C HIS A 391 -22.45 -6.51 9.90
N PRO A 392 -21.92 -5.28 9.71
CA PRO A 392 -22.72 -4.05 9.78
C PRO A 392 -23.91 -4.05 8.80
N ASP A 393 -23.68 -4.49 7.56
CA ASP A 393 -24.74 -4.75 6.59
C ASP A 393 -25.44 -6.09 6.87
N PRO A 394 -26.76 -6.11 7.16
CA PRO A 394 -27.52 -7.32 7.41
C PRO A 394 -27.53 -8.33 6.24
N SER A 395 -27.42 -7.87 5.00
CA SER A 395 -27.43 -8.72 3.80
C SER A 395 -26.15 -9.55 3.64
N LEU A 396 -25.06 -9.13 4.30
CA LEU A 396 -23.76 -9.80 4.28
C LEU A 396 -23.48 -10.58 5.57
N ARG A 397 -24.44 -10.67 6.50
CA ARG A 397 -24.31 -11.51 7.70
C ARG A 397 -24.33 -12.98 7.32
N GLU A 398 -23.61 -13.78 8.09
CA GLU A 398 -23.63 -15.23 7.92
C GLU A 398 -25.02 -15.76 8.28
N HIS A 399 -25.71 -16.36 7.31
CA HIS A 399 -26.97 -17.05 7.54
C HIS A 399 -26.66 -18.50 7.91
N GLN A 400 -26.90 -18.87 9.17
CA GLN A 400 -26.91 -20.28 9.56
C GLN A 400 -27.97 -21.00 8.72
N ARG A 401 -27.57 -22.01 7.94
CA ARG A 401 -28.53 -22.92 7.31
C ARG A 401 -29.31 -23.61 8.44
N ALA A 402 -30.62 -23.44 8.43
CA ALA A 402 -31.55 -24.10 9.34
C ALA A 402 -31.58 -25.62 9.16
#